data_AF-A0A1I1UPJ4-F1
#
_entry.id   AF-A0A1I1UPJ4-F1
#
_cell.length_a   1.000
_cell.length_b   1.000
_cell.length_c   1.000
_cell.angle_alpha   90.00
_cell.angle_beta   90.00
_cell.angle_gamma   90.00
#
_symmetry.space_group_name_H-M   'P 1'
#
loop_
_entity.id
_entity.type
_entity.pdbx_description
1 polymer ?
#
loop_
_entity_poly.entity_id
_entity_poly.type
_entity_poly.pdbx_seq_one_letter_code
_entity_poly.pdbx_strand_id
1 'polypeptide(L)'
;MDGRIRRASDLALLPVRAHTLRMIGTCWWLGGLAPFEPLGLRRWAHMLGYGSHFVTKSRRYSTTLTALRTARAEHRAQQQLTALGLADRAAVTVGHWRYAGRGYSPEAALIAASVREGGGGHGT
;
A
#
# COMPACT_ATOMS: atom_id res chain seq x y z
N MET A 1 -2.64 -6.13 11.03
CA MET A 1 -2.29 -7.05 12.14
C MET A 1 -1.12 -7.88 11.66
N ASP A 2 0.10 -7.41 11.91
CA ASP A 2 1.26 -7.77 11.08
C ASP A 2 2.19 -8.81 11.73
N GLY A 3 1.58 -9.81 12.38
CA GLY A 3 2.31 -10.86 13.09
C GLY A 3 1.84 -12.24 12.66
N ARG A 4 2.78 -13.11 12.29
CA ARG A 4 2.48 -14.54 12.10
C ARG A 4 2.00 -15.13 13.42
N ILE A 5 0.86 -15.80 13.38
CA ILE A 5 0.31 -16.58 14.50
C ILE A 5 1.19 -17.82 14.62
N ARG A 6 1.78 -18.06 15.80
CA ARG A 6 2.67 -19.21 16.04
C ARG A 6 1.99 -20.28 16.89
N ARG A 7 1.09 -19.87 17.80
CA ARG A 7 0.35 -20.77 18.68
C ARG A 7 -1.15 -20.52 18.56
N ALA A 8 -1.94 -21.56 18.80
CA ALA A 8 -3.41 -21.44 18.82
C ALA A 8 -3.90 -20.48 19.91
N SER A 9 -3.19 -20.41 21.05
CA SER A 9 -3.47 -19.46 22.14
C SER A 9 -3.41 -18.00 21.69
N ASP A 10 -2.58 -17.68 20.69
CA ASP A 10 -2.40 -16.31 20.20
C ASP A 10 -3.67 -15.80 19.51
N LEU A 11 -4.53 -16.71 19.02
CA LEU A 11 -5.81 -16.35 18.39
C LEU A 11 -6.74 -15.63 19.37
N ALA A 12 -6.80 -16.08 20.61
CA ALA A 12 -7.69 -15.52 21.63
C ALA A 12 -7.33 -14.07 22.01
N LEU A 13 -6.08 -13.65 21.73
CA LEU A 13 -5.56 -12.34 22.08
C LEU A 13 -5.62 -11.33 20.93
N LEU A 14 -6.08 -11.74 19.74
CA LEU A 14 -6.14 -10.85 18.57
C LEU A 14 -7.23 -9.78 18.76
N PRO A 15 -6.89 -8.48 18.68
CA PRO A 15 -7.86 -7.39 18.77
C PRO A 15 -8.62 -7.22 17.44
N VAL A 16 -9.34 -8.26 17.02
CA VAL A 16 -10.09 -8.31 15.75
C VAL A 16 -11.56 -8.62 16.00
N ARG A 17 -12.41 -8.27 15.04
CA ARG A 17 -13.84 -8.57 15.10
C ARG A 17 -14.07 -10.09 15.13
N ALA A 18 -15.15 -10.53 15.77
CA ALA A 18 -15.49 -11.94 15.92
C ALA A 18 -15.54 -12.72 14.58
N HIS A 19 -16.07 -12.10 13.53
CA HIS A 19 -16.09 -12.70 12.18
C HIS A 19 -14.67 -12.94 11.64
N THR A 20 -13.79 -11.94 11.73
CA THR A 20 -12.38 -12.05 11.33
C THR A 20 -11.67 -13.13 12.14
N LEU A 21 -11.88 -13.16 13.47
CA LEU A 21 -11.31 -14.19 14.34
C LEU A 21 -11.77 -15.60 13.90
N ARG A 22 -13.04 -15.77 13.56
CA ARG A 22 -13.58 -17.04 13.06
C ARG A 22 -12.89 -17.49 11.78
N MET A 23 -12.72 -16.59 10.81
CA MET A 23 -12.00 -16.91 9.57
C MET A 23 -10.54 -17.30 9.82
N ILE A 24 -9.81 -16.54 10.64
CA ILE A 24 -8.42 -16.85 11.01
C ILE A 24 -8.35 -18.22 11.69
N GLY A 25 -9.25 -18.50 12.63
CA GLY A 25 -9.34 -19.79 13.32
C GLY A 25 -9.64 -20.96 12.38
N THR A 26 -10.52 -20.77 11.41
CA THR A 26 -10.80 -21.78 10.37
C THR A 26 -9.56 -22.06 9.52
N CYS A 27 -8.83 -21.03 9.06
CA CYS A 27 -7.57 -21.22 8.34
C CYS A 27 -6.52 -21.95 9.19
N TRP A 28 -6.44 -21.62 10.49
CA TRP A 28 -5.52 -22.25 11.43
C TRP A 28 -5.81 -23.75 11.64
N TRP A 29 -7.09 -24.09 11.78
CA TRP A 29 -7.57 -25.46 11.93
C TRP A 29 -7.34 -26.27 10.65
N LEU A 30 -7.79 -25.76 9.49
CA LEU A 30 -7.60 -26.43 8.20
C LEU A 30 -6.12 -26.65 7.88
N GLY A 31 -5.25 -25.66 8.14
CA GLY A 31 -3.81 -25.79 7.92
C GLY A 31 -3.09 -26.75 8.86
N GLY A 32 -3.80 -27.40 9.79
CA GLY A 32 -3.29 -28.52 10.59
C GLY A 32 -3.65 -29.90 10.03
N LEU A 33 -4.47 -29.99 8.99
CA LEU A 33 -4.89 -31.25 8.38
C LEU A 33 -3.96 -31.58 7.21
N ALA A 34 -3.55 -32.85 7.10
CA ALA A 34 -2.64 -33.33 6.06
C ALA A 34 -3.04 -32.93 4.62
N PRO A 35 -4.34 -32.97 4.23
CA PRO A 35 -4.75 -32.58 2.87
C PRO A 35 -4.47 -31.11 2.52
N PHE A 36 -4.34 -30.22 3.51
CA PHE A 36 -4.19 -28.77 3.29
C PHE A 36 -2.78 -28.25 3.64
N GLU A 37 -1.85 -29.13 3.97
CA GLU A 37 -0.44 -28.78 4.24
C GLU A 37 0.18 -27.94 3.09
N PRO A 38 0.00 -28.30 1.79
CA PRO A 38 0.62 -27.57 0.69
C PRO A 38 0.12 -26.13 0.54
N LEU A 39 -1.07 -25.83 1.07
CA LEU A 39 -1.67 -24.48 0.98
C LEU A 39 -1.03 -23.50 1.96
N GLY A 40 -0.31 -23.99 2.99
CA GLY A 40 0.35 -23.15 3.98
C GLY A 40 -0.62 -22.24 4.75
N LEU A 41 -1.87 -22.68 4.99
CA LEU A 41 -2.91 -21.83 5.59
C LEU A 41 -2.52 -21.26 6.96
N ARG A 42 -1.79 -22.01 7.79
CA ARG A 42 -1.25 -21.51 9.08
C ARG A 42 -0.24 -20.37 8.90
N ARG A 43 0.63 -20.48 7.88
CA ARG A 43 1.64 -19.44 7.56
C ARG A 43 0.97 -18.11 7.25
N TRP A 44 -0.21 -18.15 6.65
CA TRP A 44 -0.97 -16.98 6.20
C TRP A 44 -2.27 -16.75 6.97
N ALA A 45 -2.48 -17.40 8.12
CA ALA A 45 -3.75 -17.32 8.85
C ALA A 45 -4.10 -15.88 9.27
N HIS A 46 -3.10 -15.09 9.66
CA HIS A 46 -3.24 -13.65 9.96
C HIS A 46 -3.69 -12.80 8.74
N MET A 47 -3.50 -13.32 7.52
CA MET A 47 -4.00 -12.75 6.26
C MET A 47 -5.20 -13.54 5.70
N LEU A 48 -5.95 -14.23 6.56
CA LEU A 48 -7.13 -15.03 6.18
C LEU A 48 -6.79 -16.17 5.21
N GLY A 49 -5.57 -16.71 5.29
CA GLY A 49 -5.08 -17.82 4.47
C GLY A 49 -4.46 -17.41 3.14
N TYR A 50 -4.48 -16.12 2.78
CA TYR A 50 -3.98 -15.62 1.49
C TYR A 50 -2.65 -14.84 1.65
N GLY A 51 -1.56 -15.39 1.12
CA GLY A 51 -0.22 -14.82 1.27
C GLY A 51 0.16 -13.68 0.33
N SER A 52 -0.73 -13.18 -0.52
CA SER A 52 -0.40 -12.11 -1.48
C SER A 52 -1.60 -11.34 -2.02
N HIS A 53 -2.72 -12.01 -2.31
CA HIS A 53 -3.88 -11.40 -2.94
C HIS A 53 -5.15 -11.72 -2.16
N PHE A 54 -5.60 -10.76 -1.35
CA PHE A 54 -6.82 -10.85 -0.55
C PHE A 54 -8.10 -10.58 -1.35
N VAL A 55 -7.98 -10.21 -2.63
CA VAL A 55 -9.12 -9.81 -3.47
C VAL A 55 -9.35 -10.84 -4.57
N THR A 56 -10.40 -11.63 -4.42
CA THR A 56 -11.03 -12.33 -5.54
C THR A 56 -11.88 -11.33 -6.31
N LYS A 57 -11.50 -11.04 -7.57
CA LYS A 57 -12.30 -10.18 -8.45
C LYS A 57 -13.24 -11.04 -9.27
N SER A 58 -14.53 -10.76 -9.23
CA SER A 58 -15.46 -11.32 -10.22
C SER A 58 -15.45 -10.42 -11.47
N ARG A 59 -15.45 -11.00 -12.67
CA ARG A 59 -15.48 -10.20 -13.90
C ARG A 59 -16.72 -9.32 -14.03
N ARG A 60 -17.87 -9.78 -13.49
CA ARG A 60 -19.17 -9.11 -13.60
C ARG A 60 -19.42 -8.04 -12.53
N TYR A 61 -18.88 -8.22 -11.33
CA TYR A 61 -19.20 -7.35 -10.19
C TYR A 61 -18.01 -6.57 -9.63
N SER A 62 -16.78 -6.82 -10.11
CA SER A 62 -15.58 -6.12 -9.61
C SER A 62 -15.01 -5.16 -10.65
N THR A 63 -14.83 -3.90 -10.26
CA THR A 63 -14.08 -2.91 -11.05
C THR A 63 -12.57 -3.12 -10.91
N THR A 64 -11.78 -2.52 -11.81
CA THR A 64 -10.33 -2.61 -11.74
C THR A 64 -9.77 -1.65 -10.68
N LEU A 65 -8.64 -2.00 -10.05
CA LEU A 65 -7.96 -1.09 -9.14
C LEU A 65 -7.49 0.18 -9.88
N THR A 66 -7.19 0.07 -11.18
CA THR A 66 -6.86 1.22 -12.03
C THR A 66 -8.03 2.18 -12.12
N ALA A 67 -9.23 1.69 -12.44
CA ALA A 67 -10.43 2.53 -12.49
C ALA A 67 -10.70 3.24 -11.14
N LEU A 68 -10.54 2.52 -10.02
CA LEU A 68 -10.67 3.12 -8.69
C LEU A 68 -9.60 4.18 -8.39
N ARG A 69 -8.36 3.99 -8.85
CA ARG A 69 -7.29 4.98 -8.69
C ARG A 69 -7.56 6.23 -9.51
N THR A 70 -7.98 6.07 -10.77
CA THR A 70 -8.35 7.18 -11.66
C THR A 70 -9.51 7.97 -11.06
N ALA A 71 -10.61 7.32 -10.68
CA ALA A 71 -11.77 8.00 -10.10
C ALA A 71 -11.42 8.77 -8.81
N ARG A 72 -10.52 8.25 -7.97
CA ARG A 72 -10.03 8.98 -6.78
C ARG A 72 -9.16 10.17 -7.14
N ALA A 73 -8.32 10.06 -8.17
CA ALA A 73 -7.49 11.16 -8.63
C ALA A 73 -8.34 12.31 -9.18
N GLU A 74 -9.33 11.99 -10.02
CA GLU A 74 -10.30 12.95 -10.56
C GLU A 74 -11.10 13.62 -9.44
N HIS A 75 -11.62 12.84 -8.50
CA HIS A 75 -12.37 13.39 -7.36
C HIS A 75 -11.51 14.36 -6.53
N ARG A 76 -10.24 14.02 -6.27
CA ARG A 76 -9.32 14.91 -5.55
C ARG A 76 -9.00 16.17 -6.34
N ALA A 77 -8.78 16.05 -7.66
CA ALA A 77 -8.55 17.20 -8.52
C ALA A 77 -9.75 18.15 -8.49
N GLN A 78 -10.97 17.62 -8.57
CA GLN A 78 -12.19 18.43 -8.47
C GLN A 78 -12.33 19.11 -7.10
N GLN A 79 -12.12 18.37 -6.01
CA GLN A 79 -12.12 18.92 -4.65
C GLN A 79 -11.13 20.08 -4.50
N GLN A 80 -9.93 19.93 -5.07
CA GLN A 80 -8.90 20.98 -5.04
C GLN A 80 -9.31 22.20 -5.87
N LEU A 81 -9.89 22.01 -7.06
CA LEU A 81 -10.40 23.11 -7.88
C LEU A 81 -11.54 23.85 -7.16
N THR A 82 -12.48 23.14 -6.53
CA THR A 82 -13.55 23.75 -5.74
C THR A 82 -12.99 24.54 -4.57
N ALA A 83 -12.02 24.00 -3.81
CA ALA A 83 -11.40 24.70 -2.69
C ALA A 83 -10.68 25.99 -3.10
N LEU A 84 -10.15 26.04 -4.33
CA LEU A 84 -9.49 27.21 -4.89
C LEU A 84 -10.46 28.18 -5.58
N GLY A 85 -11.76 27.89 -5.63
CA GLY A 85 -12.75 28.69 -6.36
C GLY A 85 -12.57 28.63 -7.89
N LEU A 86 -11.93 27.58 -8.39
CA LEU A 86 -11.58 27.38 -9.80
C LEU A 86 -12.44 26.32 -10.50
N ALA A 87 -13.50 25.81 -9.84
CA ALA A 87 -14.32 24.72 -10.38
C ALA A 87 -14.97 25.03 -11.74
N ASP A 88 -15.37 26.29 -11.96
CA ASP A 88 -15.99 26.74 -13.22
C ASP A 88 -14.98 27.37 -14.20
N ARG A 89 -13.68 27.34 -13.87
CA ARG A 89 -12.62 27.90 -14.71
C ARG A 89 -12.07 26.81 -15.61
N ALA A 90 -12.02 27.08 -16.92
CA ALA A 90 -11.32 26.21 -17.85
C ALA A 90 -9.83 26.14 -17.47
N ALA A 91 -9.38 24.97 -17.02
CA ALA A 91 -7.97 24.72 -16.77
C ALA A 91 -7.28 24.32 -18.08
N VAL A 92 -6.26 25.08 -18.46
CA VAL A 92 -5.36 24.70 -19.56
C VAL A 92 -4.18 23.95 -18.96
N THR A 93 -3.97 22.71 -19.38
CA THR A 93 -2.78 21.94 -19.00
C THR A 93 -1.57 22.47 -19.76
N VAL A 94 -0.70 23.25 -19.09
CA VAL A 94 0.46 23.92 -19.72
C VAL A 94 1.71 23.01 -19.83
N GLY A 95 1.61 21.73 -19.51
CA GLY A 95 2.74 20.81 -19.71
C GLY A 95 2.50 19.41 -19.20
N HIS A 96 3.20 18.44 -19.80
CA HIS A 96 3.23 17.06 -19.33
C HIS A 96 4.53 16.83 -18.56
N TRP A 97 4.42 16.56 -17.27
CA TRP A 97 5.57 16.16 -16.47
C TRP A 97 5.84 14.67 -16.71
N ARG A 98 7.06 14.33 -17.10
CA ARG A 98 7.52 12.93 -17.13
C ARG A 98 8.53 12.75 -16.00
N TYR A 99 8.41 11.62 -15.30
CA TYR A 99 9.43 11.24 -14.34
C TYR A 99 10.81 11.14 -15.02
N ALA A 100 11.74 12.01 -14.61
CA ALA A 100 13.07 12.12 -15.21
C ALA A 100 14.09 11.14 -14.62
N GLY A 101 13.75 10.43 -13.55
CA GLY A 101 14.66 9.53 -12.82
C GLY A 101 14.78 9.89 -11.34
N ARG A 102 15.56 9.10 -10.61
CA ARG A 102 15.92 9.34 -9.20
C ARG A 102 17.42 9.52 -9.09
N GLY A 103 17.86 10.40 -8.19
CA GLY A 103 19.28 10.67 -7.95
C GLY A 103 19.72 11.98 -8.58
N TYR A 104 20.94 12.38 -8.23
CA TYR A 104 21.56 13.55 -8.83
C TYR A 104 22.04 13.19 -10.25
N SER A 105 21.88 14.11 -11.19
CA SER A 105 22.66 14.04 -12.42
C SER A 105 24.17 14.15 -12.08
N PRO A 106 25.08 13.69 -12.95
CA PRO A 106 26.52 13.75 -12.68
C PRO A 106 26.99 15.15 -12.24
N GLU A 107 26.46 16.20 -12.88
CA GLU A 107 26.73 17.59 -12.53
C GLU A 107 26.12 18.01 -11.19
N ALA A 108 24.88 17.61 -10.89
CA ALA A 108 24.25 17.88 -9.61
C ALA A 108 24.89 17.10 -8.46
N ALA A 109 25.52 15.96 -8.75
CA ALA A 109 26.23 15.15 -7.75
C ALA A 109 27.49 15.87 -7.25
N LEU A 110 28.20 16.57 -8.13
CA LEU A 110 29.37 17.39 -7.77
C LEU A 110 28.96 18.59 -6.90
N ILE A 111 27.83 19.24 -7.21
CA ILE A 111 27.29 20.34 -6.38
C ILE A 111 26.83 19.81 -5.02
N ALA A 112 26.15 18.66 -4.99
CA ALA A 112 25.74 18.03 -3.73
C ALA A 112 26.94 17.58 -2.87
N ALA A 113 28.06 17.21 -3.50
CA ALA A 113 29.31 16.90 -2.81
C ALA A 113 29.97 18.15 -2.22
N SER A 114 30.05 19.25 -2.97
CA SER A 114 30.70 20.48 -2.50
C SER A 114 29.97 21.14 -1.32
N VAL A 115 28.63 21.07 -1.27
CA VAL A 115 27.84 21.54 -0.11
C VAL A 115 28.13 20.71 1.14
N ARG A 116 28.42 19.41 0.99
CA ARG A 116 28.77 18.52 2.11
C ARG A 116 30.17 18.82 2.64
N GLU A 117 31.09 19.22 1.77
CA GLU A 117 32.46 19.59 2.11
C GLU A 117 32.54 21.01 2.71
N GLY A 118 31.75 21.95 2.21
CA GLY A 118 31.71 23.35 2.68
C GLY A 118 31.02 23.58 4.04
N GLY A 119 30.30 22.58 4.57
CA GLY A 119 29.67 22.66 5.90
C GLY A 119 30.59 22.36 7.08
N GLY A 120 31.87 22.07 6.82
CA GLY A 120 32.83 21.55 7.82
C GLY A 120 33.63 22.59 8.61
N GLY A 121 33.30 23.88 8.57
CA GLY A 121 34.11 24.86 9.31
C GLY A 121 33.51 26.25 9.40
N HIS A 122 32.61 26.47 10.37
CA HIS A 122 32.50 27.74 11.08
C HIS A 122 31.90 27.46 12.46
N GLY A 123 32.81 27.32 13.44
CA GLY A 123 32.47 27.01 14.82
C GLY A 123 33.72 27.04 15.68
N THR A 124 34.25 28.26 15.88
CA THR A 124 34.86 28.86 17.10
C THR A 124 35.57 30.14 16.71
#